data_AF-A0A254QS07-F1
#
_entry.id   AF-A0A254QS07-F1
#
_cell.length_a   1.000
_cell.length_b   1.000
_cell.length_c   1.000
_cell.angle_alpha   90.00
_cell.angle_beta   90.00
_cell.angle_gamma   90.00
#
_symmetry.space_group_name_H-M   'P 1'
#
loop_
_entity.id
_entity.type
_entity.pdbx_description
1 polymer ?
#
loop_
_entity_poly.entity_id
_entity_poly.type
_entity_poly.pdbx_seq_one_letter_code
_entity_poly.pdbx_strand_id
1 'polypeptide(L)'
;MSAPYRFTRHGRSRRAILALAVVYGVLGLLLIFFDAAPWLIGAVALFTLPALWDLWRNPAAGIVLSDENLEWFTGRLDGNVPLADIDRIRMDTRWDLSMRVTILTRDGKSLRLPPEALPPHRRMAAELTLRNLHIERHHFTVF
;
A
#
# COMPACT_ATOMS: atom_id res chain seq x y z
N MET A 1 3.10 -7.07 -27.72
CA MET A 1 1.97 -6.56 -26.92
C MET A 1 2.05 -7.27 -25.58
N SER A 2 2.46 -6.55 -24.53
CA SER A 2 2.68 -7.15 -23.20
C SER A 2 1.37 -7.06 -22.42
N ALA A 3 1.01 -8.09 -21.67
CA ALA A 3 -0.21 -8.03 -20.86
C ALA A 3 -0.12 -6.86 -19.85
N PRO A 4 -1.20 -6.10 -19.61
CA PRO A 4 -1.18 -5.00 -18.66
C PRO A 4 -0.87 -5.54 -17.26
N TYR A 5 0.19 -5.01 -16.65
CA TYR A 5 0.59 -5.43 -15.31
C TYR A 5 -0.30 -4.73 -14.29
N ARG A 6 -1.07 -5.52 -13.54
CA ARG A 6 -1.95 -5.01 -12.47
C ARG A 6 -1.46 -5.53 -11.14
N PHE A 7 -1.10 -4.60 -10.26
CA PHE A 7 -0.84 -4.89 -8.86
C PHE A 7 -1.93 -4.24 -8.02
N THR A 8 -2.64 -5.06 -7.25
CA THR A 8 -3.61 -4.58 -6.27
C THR A 8 -3.27 -5.12 -4.89
N ARG A 9 -3.37 -4.25 -3.89
CA ARG A 9 -3.25 -4.56 -2.48
C ARG A 9 -4.56 -4.16 -1.82
N HIS A 10 -5.16 -5.11 -1.12
CA HIS A 10 -6.35 -4.87 -0.32
C HIS A 10 -5.94 -4.64 1.14
N GLY A 11 -6.59 -3.68 1.81
CA GLY A 11 -6.43 -3.44 3.25
C GLY A 11 -6.80 -4.66 4.10
N ARG A 12 -7.69 -5.54 3.60
CA ARG A 12 -7.98 -6.85 4.22
C ARG A 12 -6.78 -7.80 4.11
N SER A 13 -5.88 -7.72 5.08
CA SER A 13 -4.86 -8.76 5.27
C SER A 13 -5.43 -9.91 6.11
N ARG A 14 -5.19 -11.16 5.70
CA ARG A 14 -5.55 -12.36 6.50
C ARG A 14 -4.97 -12.30 7.92
N ARG A 15 -3.81 -11.66 8.08
CA ARG A 15 -3.14 -11.43 9.37
C ARG A 15 -3.94 -10.49 10.27
N ALA A 16 -4.47 -9.40 9.73
CA ALA A 16 -5.31 -8.47 10.50
C ALA A 16 -6.61 -9.14 10.96
N ILE A 17 -7.24 -9.94 10.10
CA ILE A 17 -8.43 -10.74 10.45
C ILE A 17 -8.09 -11.70 11.59
N LEU A 18 -7.00 -12.46 11.46
CA LEU A 18 -6.58 -13.42 12.48
C LEU A 18 -6.25 -12.74 13.81
N ALA A 19 -5.53 -11.61 13.77
CA ALA A 19 -5.18 -10.86 14.96
C ALA A 19 -6.42 -10.32 15.70
N LEU A 20 -7.37 -9.73 14.97
CA LEU A 20 -8.66 -9.29 15.53
C LEU A 20 -9.43 -10.48 16.12
N ALA A 21 -9.50 -11.61 15.41
CA ALA A 21 -10.17 -12.81 15.90
C ALA A 21 -9.54 -13.33 17.21
N VAL A 22 -8.21 -13.33 17.31
CA VAL A 22 -7.50 -13.72 18.54
C VAL A 22 -7.80 -12.73 19.68
N VAL A 23 -7.74 -11.43 19.43
CA VAL A 23 -8.03 -10.41 20.46
C VAL A 23 -9.44 -10.54 20.98
N TYR A 24 -10.45 -10.60 20.10
CA TYR A 24 -11.84 -10.77 20.52
C TYR A 24 -12.09 -12.13 21.19
N GLY A 25 -11.39 -13.19 20.77
CA GLY A 25 -11.43 -14.49 21.43
C GLY A 25 -10.91 -14.45 22.86
N VAL A 26 -9.78 -13.77 23.11
CA VAL A 26 -9.21 -13.57 24.45
C VAL A 26 -10.15 -12.74 25.32
N LEU A 27 -10.71 -11.64 24.79
CA LEU A 27 -11.68 -10.82 25.52
C LEU A 27 -12.94 -11.60 25.91
N GLY A 28 -13.45 -12.45 25.01
CA GLY A 28 -14.58 -13.34 25.30
C GLY A 28 -14.25 -14.38 26.38
N LEU A 29 -13.03 -14.94 26.34
CA LEU A 29 -12.57 -15.90 27.34
C LEU A 29 -12.45 -15.25 28.73
N LEU A 30 -11.96 -14.02 28.81
CA LEU A 30 -11.91 -13.24 30.06
C LEU A 30 -13.31 -12.96 30.63
N LEU A 31 -14.29 -12.67 29.78
CA LEU A 31 -15.67 -12.47 30.23
C LEU A 31 -16.30 -13.75 30.78
N ILE A 32 -16.14 -14.87 30.09
CA ILE A 32 -16.86 -16.11 30.43
C ILE A 32 -16.19 -16.88 31.58
N PHE A 33 -14.85 -16.95 31.60
CA PHE A 33 -14.12 -17.80 32.55
C PHE A 33 -13.58 -17.04 33.75
N PHE A 34 -13.33 -15.73 33.64
CA PHE A 34 -12.71 -14.92 34.69
C PHE A 34 -13.66 -13.89 35.30
N ASP A 35 -14.94 -13.91 34.91
CA ASP A 35 -15.98 -12.96 35.36
C ASP A 35 -15.51 -11.50 35.27
N ALA A 36 -14.74 -11.21 34.22
CA ALA A 36 -14.10 -9.91 34.05
C ALA A 36 -15.17 -8.82 33.94
N ALA A 37 -14.91 -7.66 34.57
CA ALA A 37 -15.86 -6.57 34.56
C ALA A 37 -16.18 -6.13 33.10
N PRO A 38 -17.44 -6.21 32.65
CA PRO A 38 -17.79 -5.99 31.24
C PRO A 38 -17.39 -4.60 30.72
N TRP A 39 -17.37 -3.59 31.60
CA TRP A 39 -16.97 -2.23 31.25
C TRP A 39 -15.46 -2.12 30.92
N LEU A 40 -14.60 -2.89 31.60
CA LEU A 40 -13.16 -2.95 31.30
C LEU A 40 -12.92 -3.60 29.94
N ILE A 41 -13.62 -4.70 29.67
CA ILE A 41 -13.54 -5.39 28.38
C ILE A 41 -14.04 -4.50 27.25
N GLY A 42 -15.14 -3.77 27.47
CA GLY A 42 -15.65 -2.78 26.53
C GLY A 42 -14.65 -1.67 26.24
N ALA A 43 -13.95 -1.14 27.26
CA ALA A 43 -12.92 -0.13 27.07
C ALA A 43 -11.74 -0.64 26.23
N VAL A 44 -11.27 -1.88 26.46
CA VAL A 44 -10.20 -2.50 25.66
C VAL A 44 -10.67 -2.74 24.21
N ALA A 45 -11.89 -3.24 24.02
CA ALA A 45 -12.47 -3.45 22.69
C ALA A 45 -12.65 -2.13 21.92
N LEU A 46 -12.80 -1.00 22.61
CA LEU A 46 -12.89 0.32 21.97
C LEU A 46 -11.61 0.68 21.22
N PHE A 47 -10.44 0.31 21.76
CA PHE A 47 -9.15 0.54 21.09
C PHE A 47 -8.97 -0.29 19.82
N THR A 48 -9.73 -1.37 19.64
CA THR A 48 -9.70 -2.18 18.41
C THR A 48 -10.70 -1.73 17.35
N LEU A 49 -11.57 -0.75 17.64
CA LEU A 49 -12.54 -0.22 16.67
C LEU A 49 -11.90 0.35 15.40
N PRO A 50 -10.79 1.13 15.45
CA PRO A 50 -10.16 1.61 14.23
C PRO A 50 -9.69 0.47 13.32
N ALA A 51 -9.16 -0.62 13.89
CA ALA A 51 -8.74 -1.79 13.13
C ALA A 51 -9.93 -2.55 12.52
N LEU A 52 -11.04 -2.64 13.24
CA LEU A 52 -12.28 -3.22 12.73
C LEU A 52 -12.87 -2.38 11.58
N TRP A 53 -12.83 -1.06 11.72
CA TRP A 53 -13.26 -0.12 10.70
C TRP A 53 -12.41 -0.22 9.43
N ASP A 54 -11.10 -0.32 9.58
CA ASP A 54 -10.17 -0.47 8.45
C ASP A 54 -10.41 -1.80 7.71
N LEU A 55 -10.65 -2.88 8.46
CA LEU A 55 -11.04 -4.18 7.90
C LEU A 55 -12.37 -4.13 7.16
N TRP A 56 -13.34 -3.38 7.68
CA TRP A 56 -14.66 -3.22 7.06
C TRP A 56 -14.57 -2.41 5.77
N ARG A 57 -13.94 -1.23 5.80
CA ARG A 57 -13.76 -0.35 4.63
C ARG A 57 -12.92 -0.98 3.53
N ASN A 58 -11.98 -1.85 3.89
CA ASN A 58 -11.11 -2.56 2.95
C ASN A 58 -10.54 -1.63 1.85
N PRO A 59 -9.82 -0.56 2.22
CA PRO A 59 -9.27 0.35 1.22
C PRO A 59 -8.40 -0.44 0.23
N ALA A 60 -8.69 -0.27 -1.04
CA ALA A 60 -7.91 -0.87 -2.12
C ALA A 60 -6.88 0.16 -2.59
N ALA A 61 -5.65 -0.28 -2.75
CA ALA A 61 -4.57 0.49 -3.36
C ALA A 61 -3.89 -0.37 -4.42
N GLY A 62 -3.41 0.25 -5.48
CA GLY A 62 -2.80 -0.50 -6.56
C GLY A 62 -2.27 0.38 -7.67
N ILE A 63 -1.53 -0.27 -8.56
CA ILE A 63 -0.98 0.33 -9.75
C ILE A 63 -1.34 -0.56 -10.95
N VAL A 64 -1.74 0.09 -12.03
CA VAL A 64 -2.01 -0.53 -13.32
C VAL A 64 -1.04 0.08 -14.31
N LEU A 65 -0.17 -0.76 -14.85
CA LEU A 65 0.81 -0.37 -15.83
C LEU A 65 0.40 -0.99 -17.18
N SER A 66 -0.17 -0.15 -18.02
CA SER A 66 -0.58 -0.46 -19.39
C SER A 66 0.54 -0.07 -20.37
N ASP A 67 0.39 -0.40 -21.65
CA ASP A 67 1.39 -0.07 -22.68
C ASP A 67 1.51 1.44 -22.92
N GLU A 68 0.46 2.20 -22.63
CA GLU A 68 0.38 3.65 -22.88
C GLU A 68 0.29 4.49 -21.61
N ASN A 69 -0.25 3.94 -20.53
CA ASN A 69 -0.58 4.69 -19.32
C ASN A 69 -0.14 3.98 -18.03
N LEU A 70 0.25 4.78 -17.05
CA LEU A 70 0.54 4.38 -15.68
C LEU A 70 -0.53 4.97 -14.77
N GLU A 71 -1.40 4.13 -14.25
CA GLU A 71 -2.50 4.49 -13.36
C GLU A 71 -2.22 3.99 -11.95
N TRP A 72 -2.53 4.77 -10.93
CA TRP A 72 -2.52 4.34 -9.54
C TRP A 72 -3.79 4.77 -8.83
N PHE A 73 -4.17 4.00 -7.82
CA PHE A 73 -5.28 4.31 -6.96
C PHE A 73 -4.95 3.92 -5.52
N THR A 74 -5.51 4.63 -4.56
CA THR A 74 -5.34 4.43 -3.11
C THR A 74 -6.54 5.05 -2.40
N GLY A 75 -7.55 4.23 -2.10
CA GLY A 75 -8.76 4.68 -1.40
C GLY A 75 -9.47 5.82 -2.13
N ARG A 76 -9.19 7.08 -1.74
CA ARG A 76 -9.74 8.32 -2.31
C ARG A 76 -8.83 9.05 -3.30
N LEU A 77 -7.57 8.64 -3.42
CA LEU A 77 -6.62 9.24 -4.33
C LEU A 77 -6.43 8.32 -5.53
N ASP A 78 -6.62 8.87 -6.72
CA ASP A 78 -6.30 8.23 -7.98
C ASP A 78 -5.45 9.18 -8.84
N GLY A 79 -4.76 8.62 -9.81
CA GLY A 79 -4.09 9.41 -10.82
C GLY A 79 -3.63 8.55 -11.98
N ASN A 80 -3.41 9.24 -13.09
CA ASN A 80 -3.01 8.65 -14.36
C ASN A 80 -1.93 9.54 -14.99
N VAL A 81 -0.91 8.92 -15.58
CA VAL A 81 0.09 9.58 -16.40
C VAL A 81 0.41 8.74 -17.65
N PRO A 82 0.39 9.34 -18.85
CA PRO A 82 0.86 8.68 -20.05
C PRO A 82 2.34 8.31 -19.95
N LEU A 83 2.74 7.10 -20.36
CA LEU A 83 4.13 6.66 -20.36
C LEU A 83 5.02 7.54 -21.24
N ALA A 84 4.47 8.10 -22.33
CA ALA A 84 5.21 9.01 -23.21
C ALA A 84 5.64 10.30 -22.50
N ASP A 85 4.87 10.75 -21.52
CA ASP A 85 5.13 11.96 -20.75
C ASP A 85 6.10 11.72 -19.60
N ILE A 86 6.41 10.46 -19.30
CA ILE A 86 7.39 10.10 -18.28
C ILE A 86 8.79 10.33 -18.85
N ASP A 87 9.55 11.22 -18.20
CA ASP A 87 10.98 11.40 -18.49
C ASP A 87 11.79 10.34 -17.75
N ARG A 88 11.61 10.26 -16.43
CA ARG A 88 12.31 9.30 -15.57
C ARG A 88 11.54 8.96 -14.30
N ILE A 89 11.78 7.78 -13.79
CA ILE A 89 11.19 7.28 -12.54
C ILE A 89 12.30 7.17 -11.51
N ARG A 90 12.18 7.96 -10.45
CA ARG A 90 13.10 7.93 -9.32
C ARG A 90 12.56 7.01 -8.23
N MET A 91 13.36 6.03 -7.85
CA MET A 91 13.09 5.12 -6.74
C MET A 91 14.09 5.37 -5.61
N ASP A 92 13.59 5.88 -4.48
CA ASP A 92 14.39 6.09 -3.28
C ASP A 92 14.08 4.96 -2.27
N THR A 93 15.11 4.22 -1.86
CA THR A 93 15.02 3.28 -0.74
C THR A 93 15.45 3.98 0.54
N ARG A 94 14.53 4.12 1.49
CA ARG A 94 14.78 4.75 2.78
C ARG A 94 15.48 3.78 3.75
N TRP A 95 16.00 4.34 4.83
CA TRP A 95 16.70 3.59 5.89
C TRP A 95 15.79 2.61 6.64
N ASP A 96 14.49 2.89 6.71
CA ASP A 96 13.46 1.96 7.21
C ASP A 96 13.05 0.90 6.16
N LEU A 97 13.83 0.77 5.07
CA LEU A 97 13.57 -0.08 3.91
C LEU A 97 12.25 0.23 3.19
N SER A 98 11.58 1.33 3.54
CA SER A 98 10.40 1.78 2.81
C SER A 98 10.82 2.38 1.47
N MET A 99 9.98 2.16 0.47
CA MET A 99 10.24 2.63 -0.90
C MET A 99 9.39 3.85 -1.19
N ARG A 100 10.01 4.82 -1.85
CA ARG A 100 9.31 6.00 -2.37
C ARG A 100 9.59 6.10 -3.86
N VAL A 101 8.53 6.33 -4.62
CA VAL A 101 8.61 6.41 -6.08
C VAL A 101 8.08 7.75 -6.51
N THR A 102 8.89 8.46 -7.28
CA THR A 102 8.54 9.75 -7.85
C THR A 102 8.67 9.65 -9.37
N ILE A 103 7.60 9.99 -10.06
CA ILE A 103 7.55 10.09 -11.51
C ILE A 103 7.90 11.53 -11.86
N LEU A 104 8.93 11.73 -12.66
CA LEU A 104 9.29 13.03 -13.21
C LEU A 104 8.81 13.05 -14.67
N THR A 105 7.89 13.96 -14.96
CA THR A 105 7.37 14.11 -16.32
C THR A 105 8.27 15.03 -17.15
N ARG A 106 8.20 14.89 -18.48
CA ARG A 106 8.91 15.75 -19.45
C ARG A 106 8.55 17.23 -19.29
N ASP A 107 7.33 17.52 -18.83
CA ASP A 107 6.86 18.87 -18.49
C ASP A 107 7.48 19.44 -17.19
N GLY A 108 8.39 18.70 -16.54
CA GLY A 108 9.05 19.10 -15.30
C GLY A 108 8.20 18.92 -14.03
N LYS A 109 7.01 18.30 -14.13
CA LYS A 109 6.17 18.01 -12.97
C LYS A 109 6.69 16.76 -12.25
N SER A 110 6.77 16.85 -10.92
CA SER A 110 7.09 15.70 -10.07
C SER A 110 5.81 15.15 -9.44
N LEU A 111 5.49 13.89 -9.73
CA LEU A 111 4.32 13.22 -9.20
C LEU A 111 4.75 12.08 -8.29
N ARG A 112 4.28 12.11 -7.04
CA ARG A 112 4.65 11.10 -6.04
C ARG A 112 3.59 10.01 -5.98
N LEU A 113 4.03 8.77 -6.14
CA LEU A 113 3.15 7.62 -5.97
C LEU A 113 2.90 7.34 -4.47
N PRO A 114 1.65 7.05 -4.07
CA PRO A 114 1.34 6.60 -2.72
C PRO A 114 2.08 5.29 -2.42
N PRO A 115 2.69 5.15 -1.23
CA PRO A 115 3.46 3.96 -0.89
C PRO A 115 2.61 2.68 -0.83
N GLU A 116 1.31 2.82 -0.58
CA GLU A 116 0.35 1.72 -0.46
C GLU A 116 0.04 1.03 -1.80
N ALA A 117 0.19 1.78 -2.91
CA ALA A 117 -0.03 1.30 -4.27
C ALA A 117 1.21 0.62 -4.88
N LEU A 118 2.37 0.71 -4.20
CA LEU A 118 3.64 0.26 -4.76
C LEU A 118 3.79 -1.27 -4.67
N PRO A 119 4.11 -1.96 -5.79
CA PRO A 119 4.49 -3.36 -5.76
C PRO A 119 5.85 -3.56 -5.04
N PRO A 120 6.18 -4.80 -4.64
CA PRO A 120 7.51 -5.13 -4.14
C PRO A 120 8.60 -4.69 -5.14
N HIS A 121 9.67 -4.07 -4.62
CA HIS A 121 10.75 -3.42 -5.40
C HIS A 121 11.22 -4.23 -6.62
N ARG A 122 11.47 -5.53 -6.45
CA ARG A 122 11.96 -6.40 -7.54
C ARG A 122 10.98 -6.53 -8.70
N ARG A 123 9.67 -6.60 -8.41
CA ARG A 123 8.65 -6.73 -9.46
C ARG A 123 8.47 -5.41 -10.21
N MET A 124 8.38 -4.30 -9.49
CA MET A 124 8.21 -2.99 -10.13
C MET A 124 9.41 -2.63 -11.02
N ALA A 125 10.62 -2.88 -10.53
CA ALA A 125 11.84 -2.70 -11.31
C ALA A 125 11.84 -3.54 -12.61
N ALA A 126 11.47 -4.82 -12.53
CA ALA A 126 11.43 -5.70 -13.69
C ALA A 126 10.42 -5.24 -14.74
N GLU A 127 9.20 -4.88 -14.32
CA GLU A 127 8.14 -4.40 -15.22
C GLU A 127 8.47 -3.07 -15.91
N LEU A 128 9.14 -2.16 -15.21
CA LEU A 128 9.56 -0.88 -15.78
C LEU A 128 10.74 -1.04 -16.75
N THR A 129 11.68 -1.94 -16.45
CA THR A 129 12.78 -2.29 -17.37
C THR A 129 12.26 -2.98 -18.62
N LEU A 130 11.26 -3.86 -18.51
CA LEU A 130 10.59 -4.49 -19.66
C LEU A 130 9.93 -3.47 -20.60
N ARG A 131 9.57 -2.29 -20.10
CA ARG A 131 8.94 -1.20 -20.86
C ARG A 131 9.92 -0.09 -21.27
N ASN A 132 11.23 -0.33 -21.13
CA ASN A 132 12.29 0.62 -21.50
C ASN A 132 12.17 2.00 -20.81
N LEU A 133 11.57 2.07 -19.62
CA LEU A 133 11.50 3.33 -18.87
C LEU A 133 12.83 3.61 -18.17
N HIS A 134 13.23 4.89 -18.13
CA HIS A 134 14.46 5.31 -17.46
C HIS A 134 14.25 5.28 -15.94
N ILE A 135 15.00 4.42 -15.24
CA ILE A 135 14.88 4.21 -13.79
C ILE A 135 16.14 4.72 -13.10
N GLU A 136 15.99 5.72 -12.24
CA GLU A 136 17.03 6.19 -11.33
C GLU A 136 16.82 5.52 -9.96
N ARG A 137 17.81 4.74 -9.51
CA ARG A 137 17.77 4.09 -8.20
C ARG A 137 18.71 4.79 -7.24
N HIS A 138 18.14 5.33 -6.18
CA HIS A 138 18.89 5.92 -5.09
C HIS A 138 18.68 5.07 -3.84
N HIS A 139 19.77 4.45 -3.39
CA HIS A 139 19.76 3.62 -2.20
C HIS A 139 20.31 4.42 -1.02
N PHE A 140 19.57 4.42 0.10
CA PHE A 140 20.01 4.98 1.38
C PHE A 140 20.29 6.49 1.35
N THR A 141 19.45 7.26 0.68
CA THR A 141 19.57 8.72 0.65
C THR A 141 19.10 9.33 1.97
N VAL A 142 19.99 10.10 2.62
CA VAL A 142 19.70 10.87 3.85
C VAL A 142 19.42 12.33 3.45
N PHE A 143 18.33 12.54 2.71
CA PHE A 143 17.96 13.81 2.06
C PHE A 143 18.95 14.31 1.01
#